data_AF-M6WF32-F1
#
_entry.id   AF-M6WF32-F1
#
_cell.length_a   1.000
_cell.length_b   1.000
_cell.length_c   1.000
_cell.angle_alpha   90.00
_cell.angle_beta   90.00
_cell.angle_gamma   90.00
#
_symmetry.space_group_name_H-M   'P 1'
#
loop_
_entity.id
_entity.type
_entity.pdbx_description
1 polymer ?
#
loop_
_entity_poly.entity_id
_entity_poly.type
_entity_poly.pdbx_seq_one_letter_code
_entity_poly.pdbx_strand_id
1 'polypeptide(L)'
;MFFPWIFCFFPCFKNSQRTKFSERIMIQSFFSTQEFFSILFLRFGLAICIFPHGAQKLLGWFEGAGYEASMDYLVNTAEFPTILAILAILSEFFGSVALLFGFCTRLAAFGITCTLAVAGWTHKEIGFFMNWFGNQGGEGFEYHILAVSIGIVLFFSEVVSGL
;
A
#
# COMPACT_ATOMS: atom_id res chain seq x y z
N MET A 1 19.69 -19.34 -75.79
CA MET A 1 18.42 -18.56 -75.68
C MET A 1 17.63 -19.21 -74.54
N PHE A 2 17.71 -18.65 -73.34
CA PHE A 2 17.27 -19.29 -72.08
C PHE A 2 15.84 -18.90 -71.70
N PHE A 3 15.26 -19.78 -70.89
CA PHE A 3 13.85 -19.97 -70.52
C PHE A 3 13.15 -18.80 -69.80
N PRO A 4 11.78 -18.82 -69.75
CA PRO A 4 10.93 -17.74 -69.27
C PRO A 4 10.22 -18.09 -67.91
N TRP A 5 9.45 -17.14 -67.34
CA TRP A 5 8.49 -17.30 -66.23
C TRP A 5 9.02 -17.71 -64.82
N ILE A 6 9.27 -16.75 -63.93
CA ILE A 6 9.00 -16.85 -62.46
C ILE A 6 8.82 -15.41 -61.95
N PHE A 7 7.59 -14.93 -61.85
CA PHE A 7 7.21 -13.80 -60.99
C PHE A 7 5.71 -13.88 -60.71
N CYS A 8 5.30 -14.90 -59.96
CA CYS A 8 3.95 -14.94 -59.43
C CYS A 8 3.92 -15.79 -58.15
N PHE A 9 4.55 -15.32 -57.07
CA PHE A 9 4.35 -15.94 -55.75
C PHE A 9 4.79 -15.06 -54.58
N PHE A 10 4.11 -13.94 -54.29
CA PHE A 10 4.19 -13.32 -52.96
C PHE A 10 3.02 -12.35 -52.67
N PRO A 11 1.87 -12.84 -52.18
CA PRO A 11 1.01 -11.98 -51.34
C PRO A 11 0.67 -12.55 -49.95
N CYS A 12 1.18 -13.73 -49.56
CA CYS A 12 0.71 -14.44 -48.36
C CYS A 12 1.72 -14.48 -47.19
N PHE A 13 2.37 -13.35 -46.85
CA PHE A 13 3.21 -13.28 -45.64
C PHE A 13 2.89 -12.08 -44.74
N LYS A 14 2.31 -11.02 -45.31
CA LYS A 14 1.99 -9.77 -44.59
C LYS A 14 0.77 -9.87 -43.66
N ASN A 15 -0.11 -10.85 -43.88
CA ASN A 15 -1.36 -11.00 -43.13
C ASN A 15 -1.16 -11.73 -41.79
N SER A 16 -0.28 -12.74 -41.75
CA SER A 16 -0.01 -13.57 -40.55
C SER A 16 0.72 -12.81 -39.43
N GLN A 17 1.61 -11.87 -39.78
CA GLN A 17 2.28 -11.01 -38.80
C GLN A 17 1.33 -9.94 -38.22
N ARG A 18 0.35 -9.49 -39.01
CA ARG A 18 -0.63 -8.47 -38.58
C ARG A 18 -1.63 -9.03 -37.59
N THR A 19 -2.07 -10.28 -37.76
CA THR A 19 -2.97 -10.96 -36.82
C THR A 19 -2.28 -11.27 -35.50
N LYS A 20 -1.03 -11.78 -35.51
CA LYS A 20 -0.27 -12.02 -34.28
C LYS A 20 0.04 -10.75 -33.48
N PHE A 21 0.31 -9.63 -34.16
CA PHE A 21 0.51 -8.34 -33.49
C PHE A 21 -0.79 -7.83 -32.88
N SER A 22 -1.92 -7.95 -33.60
CA SER A 22 -3.24 -7.55 -33.12
C SER A 22 -3.74 -8.42 -31.95
N GLU A 23 -3.47 -9.72 -31.95
CA GLU A 23 -3.77 -10.62 -30.83
C GLU A 23 -2.96 -10.27 -29.59
N ARG A 24 -1.66 -9.97 -29.75
CA ARG A 24 -0.81 -9.55 -28.63
C ARG A 24 -1.30 -8.24 -28.02
N ILE A 25 -1.72 -7.27 -28.83
CA ILE A 25 -2.28 -5.99 -28.36
C ILE A 25 -3.62 -6.20 -27.64
N MET A 26 -4.51 -7.05 -28.15
CA MET A 26 -5.79 -7.34 -27.48
C MET A 26 -5.58 -8.03 -26.12
N ILE A 27 -4.66 -9.00 -26.05
CA ILE A 27 -4.32 -9.66 -24.79
C ILE A 27 -3.69 -8.66 -23.81
N GLN A 28 -2.77 -7.80 -24.26
CA GLN A 28 -2.16 -6.77 -23.40
C GLN A 28 -3.16 -5.71 -22.92
N SER A 29 -4.15 -5.34 -23.72
CA SER A 29 -5.24 -4.45 -23.29
C SER A 29 -6.09 -5.09 -22.19
N PHE A 30 -6.33 -6.40 -22.28
CA PHE A 30 -7.10 -7.15 -21.28
C PHE A 30 -6.36 -7.29 -19.94
N PHE A 31 -5.02 -7.33 -19.98
CA PHE A 31 -4.16 -7.33 -18.78
C PHE A 31 -3.67 -5.92 -18.38
N SER A 32 -4.08 -4.87 -19.11
CA SER A 32 -3.69 -3.49 -18.81
C SER A 32 -4.49 -3.01 -17.61
N THR A 33 -3.83 -2.90 -16.46
CA THR A 33 -4.42 -2.34 -15.26
C THR A 33 -4.27 -0.83 -15.30
N GLN A 34 -5.35 -0.08 -15.07
CA GLN A 34 -5.25 1.38 -14.98
C GLN A 34 -4.59 1.77 -13.65
N GLU A 35 -3.32 2.19 -13.72
CA GLU A 35 -2.47 2.54 -12.57
C GLU A 35 -3.11 3.55 -11.61
N PHE A 36 -3.92 4.48 -12.14
CA PHE A 36 -4.59 5.51 -11.34
C PHE A 36 -5.57 4.92 -10.31
N PHE A 37 -6.41 3.96 -10.74
CA PHE A 37 -7.40 3.35 -9.85
C PHE A 37 -6.72 2.47 -8.80
N SER A 38 -5.66 1.75 -9.17
CA SER A 38 -4.88 0.92 -8.24
C SER A 38 -4.34 1.75 -7.07
N ILE A 39 -3.66 2.87 -7.35
CA ILE A 39 -3.10 3.76 -6.32
C ILE A 39 -4.22 4.39 -5.48
N LEU A 40 -5.33 4.78 -6.11
CA LEU A 40 -6.47 5.37 -5.41
C LEU A 40 -7.09 4.40 -4.39
N PHE A 41 -7.31 3.14 -4.77
CA PHE A 41 -7.84 2.12 -3.86
C PHE A 41 -6.86 1.77 -2.74
N LEU A 42 -5.56 1.70 -3.03
CA LEU A 42 -4.52 1.49 -2.01
C LEU A 42 -4.51 2.63 -0.98
N ARG A 43 -4.65 3.88 -1.44
CA ARG A 43 -4.71 5.07 -0.60
C ARG A 43 -5.95 5.05 0.30
N PHE A 44 -7.14 4.83 -0.27
CA PHE A 44 -8.37 4.73 0.52
C PHE A 44 -8.33 3.57 1.50
N GLY A 45 -7.88 2.40 1.06
CA GLY A 45 -7.76 1.21 1.92
C GLY A 45 -6.85 1.45 3.11
N LEU A 46 -5.64 1.98 2.88
CA LEU A 46 -4.71 2.29 3.96
C LEU A 46 -5.25 3.39 4.88
N ALA A 47 -5.80 4.48 4.32
CA ALA A 47 -6.33 5.57 5.11
C ALA A 47 -7.49 5.15 6.01
N ILE A 48 -8.46 4.41 5.47
CA ILE A 48 -9.64 3.96 6.22
C ILE A 48 -9.27 2.95 7.30
N CYS A 49 -8.32 2.06 7.05
CA CYS A 49 -7.88 1.10 8.07
C CYS A 49 -7.08 1.78 9.19
N ILE A 50 -6.23 2.77 8.88
CA ILE A 50 -5.35 3.42 9.87
C ILE A 50 -6.05 4.54 10.64
N PHE A 51 -7.05 5.19 10.05
CA PHE A 51 -7.74 6.30 10.68
C PHE A 51 -8.37 5.95 12.04
N PRO A 52 -9.09 4.82 12.22
CA PRO A 52 -9.59 4.40 13.53
C PRO A 52 -8.49 4.26 14.58
N HIS A 53 -7.34 3.68 14.22
CA HIS A 53 -6.21 3.52 15.15
C HIS A 53 -5.62 4.86 15.58
N GLY A 54 -5.44 5.79 14.63
CA GLY A 54 -5.00 7.15 14.94
C GLY A 54 -6.02 7.91 15.79
N ALA A 55 -7.32 7.77 15.50
CA ALA A 55 -8.40 8.42 16.23
C ALA A 55 -8.57 7.85 17.64
N GLN A 56 -8.38 6.54 17.83
CA GLN A 56 -8.33 5.90 19.16
C GLN A 56 -7.18 6.46 20.00
N LYS A 57 -6.00 6.61 19.40
CA LYS A 57 -4.80 7.10 20.11
C LYS A 57 -4.85 8.60 20.39
N LEU A 58 -5.33 9.42 19.46
CA LEU A 58 -5.31 10.88 19.62
C LEU A 58 -6.57 11.43 20.28
N LEU A 59 -7.75 10.97 19.84
CA LEU A 59 -9.04 11.56 20.22
C LEU A 59 -9.84 10.68 21.19
N GLY A 60 -9.45 9.42 21.40
CA GLY A 60 -10.23 8.45 22.18
C GLY A 60 -11.53 8.02 21.49
N TRP A 61 -11.62 8.19 20.17
CA TRP A 61 -12.79 7.73 19.41
C TRP A 61 -12.83 6.19 19.38
N PHE A 62 -14.01 5.63 19.05
CA PHE A 62 -14.21 4.17 18.97
C PHE A 62 -13.86 3.43 20.27
N GLU A 63 -14.24 4.00 21.42
CA GLU A 63 -13.91 3.46 22.75
C GLU A 63 -12.40 3.27 22.98
N GLY A 64 -11.59 4.07 22.27
CA GLY A 64 -10.14 4.07 22.36
C GLY A 64 -9.62 4.70 23.66
N ALA A 65 -8.38 4.35 24.01
CA ALA A 65 -7.73 4.80 25.24
C ALA A 65 -7.54 6.34 25.32
N GLY A 66 -7.49 7.03 24.18
CA GLY A 66 -7.22 8.47 24.11
C GLY A 66 -5.74 8.80 24.29
N TYR A 67 -5.42 10.09 24.16
CA TYR A 67 -4.04 10.57 24.08
C TYR A 67 -3.21 10.26 25.33
N GLU A 68 -3.74 10.56 26.52
CA GLU A 68 -2.99 10.39 27.77
C GLU A 68 -2.63 8.92 28.02
N ALA A 69 -3.60 8.01 27.93
CA ALA A 69 -3.35 6.59 28.13
C ALA A 69 -2.50 5.96 27.01
N SER A 70 -2.64 6.44 25.76
CA SER A 70 -1.79 5.97 24.66
C SER A 70 -0.33 6.41 24.84
N MET A 71 -0.12 7.64 25.29
CA MET A 71 1.22 8.15 25.59
C MET A 71 1.84 7.44 26.80
N ASP A 72 1.05 7.19 27.85
CA ASP A 72 1.49 6.43 29.01
C ASP A 72 1.94 5.01 28.59
N TYR A 73 1.12 4.32 27.79
CA TYR A 73 1.49 3.00 27.26
C TYR A 73 2.76 3.06 26.40
N LEU A 74 2.86 3.99 25.45
CA LEU A 74 4.00 4.04 24.54
C LEU A 74 5.30 4.41 25.25
N VAL A 75 5.26 5.32 26.22
CA VAL A 75 6.47 5.82 26.91
C VAL A 75 6.85 4.94 28.10
N ASN A 76 5.89 4.51 28.91
CA ASN A 76 6.16 3.82 30.17
C ASN A 76 6.09 2.29 30.05
N THR A 77 5.23 1.75 29.18
CA THR A 77 5.10 0.29 29.00
C THR A 77 5.96 -0.22 27.85
N ALA A 78 5.90 0.46 26.69
CA ALA A 78 6.67 0.09 25.51
C ALA A 78 8.05 0.78 25.44
N GLU A 79 8.38 1.63 26.42
CA GLU A 79 9.68 2.29 26.60
C GLU A 79 10.15 3.09 25.37
N PHE A 80 9.22 3.60 24.55
CA PHE A 80 9.58 4.44 23.41
C PHE A 80 9.96 5.85 23.84
N PRO A 81 10.95 6.47 23.18
CA PRO A 81 11.24 7.89 23.35
C PRO A 81 9.99 8.74 23.10
N THR A 82 9.69 9.68 24.00
CA THR A 82 8.47 10.50 23.97
C THR A 82 8.26 11.19 22.62
N ILE A 83 9.33 11.69 22.01
CA ILE A 83 9.28 12.38 20.71
C ILE A 83 8.78 11.42 19.61
N LEU A 84 9.25 10.16 19.61
CA LEU A 84 8.83 9.17 18.63
C LEU A 84 7.39 8.69 18.89
N ALA A 85 6.98 8.57 20.16
CA ALA A 85 5.61 8.23 20.51
C ALA A 85 4.62 9.29 20.02
N ILE A 86 4.91 10.58 20.25
CA ILE A 86 4.09 11.69 19.76
C ILE A 86 4.03 11.68 18.23
N LEU A 87 5.19 11.54 17.57
CA LEU A 87 5.25 11.47 16.11
C LEU A 87 4.45 10.29 15.56
N ALA A 88 4.46 9.13 16.22
CA ALA A 88 3.69 7.96 15.81
C ALA A 88 2.18 8.21 15.88
N ILE A 89 1.69 8.79 16.99
CA ILE A 89 0.26 9.12 17.16
C ILE A 89 -0.19 10.15 16.11
N LEU A 90 0.58 11.22 15.95
CA LEU A 90 0.27 12.27 14.96
C LEU A 90 0.33 11.73 13.53
N SER A 91 1.31 10.87 13.24
CA SER A 91 1.49 10.23 11.95
C SER A 91 0.30 9.32 11.59
N GLU A 92 -0.19 8.49 12.51
CA GLU A 92 -1.34 7.64 12.24
C GLU A 92 -2.62 8.45 11.98
N PHE A 93 -2.89 9.47 12.79
CA PHE A 93 -4.10 10.28 12.63
C PHE A 93 -4.00 11.26 11.46
N PHE A 94 -3.04 12.19 11.48
CA PHE A 94 -2.93 13.19 10.42
C PHE A 94 -2.45 12.58 9.12
N GLY A 95 -1.63 11.52 9.15
CA GLY A 95 -1.21 10.82 7.94
C GLY A 95 -2.37 10.12 7.26
N SER A 96 -3.28 9.47 7.99
CA SER A 96 -4.44 8.80 7.37
C SER A 96 -5.41 9.81 6.77
N VAL A 97 -5.65 10.92 7.45
CA VAL A 97 -6.44 12.06 6.94
C VAL A 97 -5.77 12.67 5.69
N ALA A 98 -4.47 12.91 5.74
CA ALA A 98 -3.70 13.47 4.62
C ALA A 98 -3.71 12.53 3.40
N LEU A 99 -3.56 11.22 3.61
CA LEU A 99 -3.75 10.22 2.57
C LEU A 99 -5.15 10.27 1.99
N LEU A 100 -6.20 10.35 2.82
CA LEU A 100 -7.59 10.38 2.36
C LEU A 100 -7.87 11.57 1.43
N PHE A 101 -7.42 12.77 1.81
CA PHE A 101 -7.61 13.99 1.02
C PHE A 101 -6.56 14.17 -0.09
N GLY A 102 -5.53 13.32 -0.12
CA GLY A 102 -4.47 13.38 -1.11
C GLY A 102 -3.46 14.51 -0.91
N PHE A 103 -3.34 15.05 0.30
CA PHE A 103 -2.37 16.09 0.64
C PHE A 103 -1.10 15.49 1.24
N CYS A 104 0.09 15.97 0.85
CA CYS A 104 1.38 15.52 1.38
C CYS A 104 1.52 13.98 1.49
N THR A 105 0.95 13.24 0.53
CA THR A 105 0.75 11.78 0.59
C THR A 105 2.04 11.01 0.77
N ARG A 106 3.16 11.52 0.25
CA ARG A 106 4.49 10.95 0.45
C ARG A 106 4.94 10.97 1.91
N LEU A 107 4.80 12.12 2.57
CA LEU A 107 5.17 12.26 3.98
C LEU A 107 4.24 11.45 4.87
N ALA A 108 2.94 11.48 4.55
CA ALA A 108 1.92 10.70 5.25
C ALA A 108 2.15 9.19 5.13
N ALA A 109 2.39 8.68 3.91
CA ALA A 109 2.70 7.28 3.66
C ALA A 109 3.98 6.85 4.38
N PHE A 110 5.04 7.67 4.33
CA PHE A 110 6.29 7.38 5.03
C PHE A 110 6.09 7.28 6.54
N GLY A 111 5.41 8.28 7.14
CA GLY A 111 5.12 8.28 8.57
C GLY A 111 4.33 7.05 8.99
N ILE A 112 3.23 6.73 8.30
CA ILE A 112 2.41 5.55 8.60
C ILE A 112 3.23 4.27 8.46
N THR A 113 4.02 4.16 7.39
CA THR A 113 4.86 2.98 7.14
C THR A 113 5.86 2.76 8.27
N CYS A 114 6.55 3.81 8.72
CA CYS A 114 7.49 3.72 9.84
C CYS A 114 6.79 3.26 11.12
N THR A 115 5.64 3.85 11.44
CA THR A 115 4.91 3.50 12.66
C THR A 115 4.44 2.04 12.63
N LEU A 116 3.90 1.58 11.50
CA LEU A 116 3.42 0.21 11.36
C LEU A 116 4.54 -0.83 11.27
N ALA A 117 5.71 -0.45 10.72
CA ALA A 117 6.87 -1.34 10.71
C ALA A 117 7.39 -1.58 12.13
N VAL A 118 7.47 -0.53 12.96
CA VAL A 118 7.85 -0.64 14.36
C VAL A 118 6.80 -1.42 15.15
N ALA A 119 5.52 -1.13 14.95
CA ALA A 119 4.44 -1.89 15.58
C ALA A 119 4.46 -3.36 15.17
N GLY A 120 4.69 -3.70 13.90
CA GLY A 120 4.84 -5.09 13.46
C GLY A 120 6.02 -5.80 14.13
N TRP A 121 7.12 -5.08 14.36
CA TRP A 121 8.30 -5.62 15.05
C TRP A 121 8.00 -6.00 16.51
N THR A 122 7.19 -5.22 17.23
CA THR A 122 6.82 -5.53 18.62
C THR A 122 5.93 -6.76 18.75
N HIS A 123 5.20 -7.14 17.69
CA HIS A 123 4.30 -8.30 17.69
C HIS A 123 4.97 -9.60 17.20
N LYS A 124 6.26 -9.57 16.85
CA LYS A 124 6.99 -10.74 16.34
C LYS A 124 6.98 -11.94 17.30
N GLU A 125 6.99 -11.68 18.61
CA GLU A 125 7.03 -12.73 19.64
C GLU A 125 5.66 -13.41 19.86
N ILE A 126 4.56 -12.73 19.51
CA ILE A 126 3.19 -13.26 19.66
C ILE A 126 2.90 -14.28 18.55
N GLY A 127 3.28 -13.95 17.32
CA GLY A 127 3.10 -14.82 16.15
C GLY A 127 2.61 -14.08 14.91
N PHE A 128 2.41 -14.82 13.82
CA PHE A 128 2.00 -14.25 12.54
C PHE A 128 0.52 -13.85 12.52
N PHE A 129 -0.37 -14.76 12.93
CA PHE A 129 -1.82 -14.63 12.75
C PHE A 129 -2.44 -13.65 13.73
N MET A 130 -3.37 -12.82 13.23
CA MET A 130 -4.20 -11.95 14.05
C MET A 130 -5.03 -12.75 15.07
N ASN A 131 -5.29 -12.19 16.24
CA ASN A 131 -5.94 -12.88 17.34
C ASN A 131 -7.47 -12.80 17.27
N TRP A 132 -8.04 -13.21 16.13
CA TRP A 132 -9.49 -13.10 15.87
C TRP A 132 -10.39 -13.78 16.92
N PHE A 133 -9.89 -14.84 17.57
CA PHE A 133 -10.63 -15.63 18.55
C PHE A 133 -10.20 -15.39 20.00
N GLY A 134 -9.28 -14.46 20.27
CA GLY A 134 -8.82 -14.15 21.63
C GLY A 134 -7.97 -15.25 22.29
N ASN A 135 -7.40 -16.17 21.52
CA ASN A 135 -6.62 -17.31 22.03
C ASN A 135 -5.13 -16.97 22.26
N GLN A 136 -4.67 -15.80 21.84
CA GLN A 136 -3.30 -15.31 22.00
C GLN A 136 -3.22 -14.17 23.03
N GLY A 137 -2.04 -13.94 23.61
CA GLY A 137 -1.81 -12.85 24.57
C GLY A 137 -1.75 -11.45 23.97
N GLY A 138 -1.80 -11.33 22.64
CA GLY A 138 -1.83 -10.08 21.89
C GLY A 138 -2.15 -10.34 20.42
N GLU A 139 -1.98 -9.33 19.57
CA GLU A 139 -2.27 -9.41 18.14
C GLU A 139 -1.07 -9.92 17.31
N GLY A 140 -1.35 -10.53 16.15
CA GLY A 140 -0.31 -10.94 15.21
C GLY A 140 0.21 -9.79 14.35
N PHE A 141 1.34 -10.00 13.66
CA PHE A 141 1.92 -8.99 12.76
C PHE A 141 1.48 -9.08 11.28
N GLU A 142 0.56 -10.00 10.93
CA GLU A 142 0.03 -10.17 9.56
C GLU A 142 -0.50 -8.86 8.94
N TYR A 143 -1.34 -8.12 9.67
CA TYR A 143 -1.88 -6.84 9.22
C TYR A 143 -0.78 -5.80 8.97
N HIS A 144 0.24 -5.76 9.83
CA HIS A 144 1.34 -4.82 9.72
C HIS A 144 2.13 -5.02 8.42
N ILE A 145 2.35 -6.27 8.00
CA ILE A 145 3.04 -6.57 6.73
C ILE A 145 2.26 -6.02 5.55
N LEU A 146 0.94 -6.25 5.52
CA LEU A 146 0.08 -5.76 4.44
C LEU A 146 0.10 -4.23 4.39
N ALA A 147 -0.10 -3.57 5.54
CA ALA A 147 -0.15 -2.13 5.60
C ALA A 147 1.20 -1.45 5.27
N VAL A 148 2.32 -2.01 5.72
CA VAL A 148 3.68 -1.57 5.35
C VAL A 148 3.92 -1.75 3.85
N SER A 149 3.49 -2.87 3.28
CA SER A 149 3.64 -3.13 1.84
C SER A 149 2.88 -2.09 1.01
N ILE A 150 1.64 -1.76 1.41
CA ILE A 150 0.83 -0.72 0.77
C ILE A 150 1.49 0.66 0.93
N GLY A 151 1.97 0.98 2.14
CA GLY A 151 2.64 2.24 2.44
C GLY A 151 3.91 2.45 1.60
N ILE A 152 4.69 1.39 1.39
CA ILE A 152 5.87 1.39 0.51
C ILE A 152 5.45 1.67 -0.94
N VAL A 153 4.41 1.00 -1.44
CA VAL A 153 3.90 1.24 -2.81
C VAL A 153 3.47 2.71 -2.96
N LEU A 154 2.66 3.23 -2.02
CA LEU A 154 2.22 4.62 -2.06
C LEU A 154 3.38 5.62 -1.96
N PHE A 155 4.43 5.31 -1.19
CA PHE A 155 5.61 6.15 -1.10
C PHE A 155 6.36 6.26 -2.44
N PHE A 156 6.51 5.14 -3.18
CA PHE A 156 7.23 5.11 -4.45
C PHE A 156 6.39 5.53 -5.66
N SER A 157 5.10 5.17 -5.71
CA SER A 157 4.21 5.51 -6.83
C SER A 157 4.04 7.01 -6.99
N GLU A 158 4.02 7.77 -5.90
CA GLU A 158 3.88 9.23 -5.90
C GLU A 158 5.19 9.98 -6.24
N VAL A 159 6.31 9.25 -6.44
CA VAL A 159 7.56 9.82 -6.97
C VAL A 159 7.46 10.01 -8.50
N VAL A 160 6.71 9.13 -9.17
CA VAL A 160 6.63 9.09 -10.64
C VAL A 160 5.57 10.05 -11.19
N SER A 161 4.50 10.33 -10.43
CA SER A 161 3.43 11.25 -10.84
C SER A 161 3.79 12.75 -10.74
N GLY A 162 4.94 13.08 -10.16
CA GLY A 162 5.43 14.46 -9.98
C GLY A 162 6.52 14.92 -10.95
N LEU A 163 6.85 14.12 -11.98
CA LEU A 163 7.78 14.42 -13.08
C LEU A 163 7.01 14.46 -14.42
#